data_AF-A0A918UFN7-F1
#
_entry.id   AF-A0A918UFN7-F1
#
_cell.length_a   1.000
_cell.length_b   1.000
_cell.length_c   1.000
_cell.angle_alpha   90.00
_cell.angle_beta   90.00
_cell.angle_gamma   90.00
#
_symmetry.space_group_name_H-M   'P 1'
#
loop_
_entity.id
_entity.type
_entity.pdbx_description
1 polymer ?
#
loop_
_entity_poly.entity_id
_entity_poly.type
_entity_poly.pdbx_seq_one_letter_code
_entity_poly.pdbx_strand_id
1 'polypeptide(L)'
;MPTGTEIEDPAALNQAGAGAQEMAGRTRTAGAHPVDESRSASRDFGSGKWDGGLGGALTDLAETWSSQVSALAFDCTALARQCGGSGMLYQRTEDANTQTMRSLSSEPSPFG
;
A
#
# COMPACT_ATOMS: atom_id res chain seq x y z
N MET A 1 2.89 21.93 19.40
CA MET A 1 1.75 21.67 18.52
C MET A 1 2.34 21.46 17.12
N PRO A 2 2.39 20.24 16.57
CA PRO A 2 2.82 20.05 15.19
C PRO A 2 1.74 20.58 14.27
N THR A 3 2.08 21.56 13.45
CA THR A 3 1.24 22.12 12.38
C THR A 3 1.01 21.04 11.34
N GLY A 4 -0.20 20.48 11.32
CA GLY A 4 -0.55 19.24 10.63
C GLY A 4 -0.60 19.26 9.10
N THR A 5 0.27 20.00 8.41
CA THR A 5 0.34 20.04 6.94
C THR A 5 1.74 20.33 6.43
N GLU A 6 2.78 19.90 7.14
CA GLU A 6 4.15 20.00 6.64
C GLU A 6 4.59 18.63 6.14
N ILE A 7 4.41 18.39 4.84
CA ILE A 7 5.12 17.30 4.17
C ILE A 7 6.50 17.86 3.90
N GLU A 8 7.43 17.52 4.80
CA GLU A 8 8.83 17.96 4.75
C GLU A 8 9.55 17.48 3.48
N ASP A 9 9.10 16.35 2.90
CA ASP A 9 9.68 15.79 1.68
C ASP A 9 8.63 15.06 0.79
N PRO A 10 8.18 15.67 -0.32
CA PRO A 10 7.30 15.04 -1.30
C PRO A 10 7.93 13.83 -2.00
N ALA A 11 9.27 13.78 -2.12
CA ALA A 11 9.97 12.62 -2.67
C ALA A 11 9.86 11.42 -1.72
N ALA A 12 9.90 11.65 -0.41
CA ALA A 12 9.67 10.61 0.59
C ALA A 12 8.27 10.00 0.48
N LEU A 13 7.23 10.79 0.15
CA LEU A 13 5.90 10.25 -0.12
C LEU A 13 5.85 9.39 -1.37
N ASN A 14 6.48 9.83 -2.46
CA ASN A 14 6.54 9.03 -3.68
C ASN A 14 7.30 7.72 -3.44
N GLN A 15 8.39 7.77 -2.67
CA GLN A 15 9.15 6.60 -2.28
C GLN A 15 8.34 5.65 -1.37
N ALA A 16 7.61 6.20 -0.39
CA ALA A 16 6.71 5.43 0.47
C ALA A 16 5.59 4.77 -0.35
N GLY A 17 5.04 5.48 -1.33
CA GLY A 17 4.03 4.95 -2.23
C GLY A 17 4.56 3.81 -3.11
N ALA A 18 5.76 3.96 -3.67
CA ALA A 18 6.44 2.92 -4.43
C ALA A 18 6.74 1.68 -3.56
N GLY A 19 7.26 1.89 -2.35
CA GLY A 19 7.53 0.82 -1.39
C GLY A 19 6.26 0.08 -0.95
N ALA A 20 5.16 0.78 -0.73
CA ALA A 20 3.87 0.17 -0.40
C ALA A 20 3.34 -0.68 -1.57
N GLN A 21 3.50 -0.21 -2.82
CA GLN A 21 3.11 -0.97 -4.00
C GLN A 21 3.96 -2.25 -4.18
N GLU A 22 5.27 -2.16 -3.93
CA GLU A 22 6.17 -3.31 -3.93
C GLU A 22 5.79 -4.32 -2.86
N MET A 23 5.49 -3.85 -1.64
CA MET A 23 5.03 -4.69 -0.54
C MET A 23 3.71 -5.38 -0.87
N ALA A 24 2.76 -4.71 -1.52
CA ALA A 24 1.53 -5.35 -1.98
C ALA A 24 1.82 -6.53 -2.94
N GLY A 25 2.77 -6.34 -3.86
CA GLY A 25 3.22 -7.40 -4.77
C GLY A 25 3.86 -8.57 -4.03
N ARG A 26 4.82 -8.28 -3.14
CA ARG A 26 5.50 -9.29 -2.32
C ARG A 26 4.52 -10.07 -1.43
N THR A 27 3.58 -9.39 -0.81
CA THR A 27 2.53 -10.00 0.03
C THR A 27 1.70 -11.00 -0.78
N ARG A 28 1.29 -10.67 -2.01
CA ARG A 28 0.56 -11.62 -2.87
C ARG A 28 1.41 -12.83 -3.23
N THR A 29 2.65 -12.62 -3.67
CA THR A 29 3.54 -13.72 -4.11
C THR A 29 3.93 -14.63 -2.95
N ALA A 30 4.40 -14.06 -1.85
CA ALA A 30 4.79 -14.83 -0.67
C ALA A 30 3.59 -15.47 0.03
N GLY A 31 2.45 -14.78 0.05
CA GLY A 31 1.21 -15.28 0.65
C GLY A 31 0.55 -16.42 -0.12
N ALA A 32 0.85 -16.62 -1.40
CA ALA A 32 0.31 -17.72 -2.20
C ALA A 32 0.88 -19.09 -1.80
N HIS A 33 2.17 -19.15 -1.46
CA HIS A 33 2.86 -20.41 -1.15
C HIS A 33 2.23 -21.19 0.03
N PRO A 34 1.95 -20.57 1.19
CA PRO A 34 1.31 -21.26 2.30
C PRO A 34 -0.10 -21.78 1.98
N VAL A 35 -0.84 -21.13 1.07
CA VAL A 35 -2.17 -21.57 0.63
C VAL A 35 -2.06 -22.87 -0.17
N ASP A 36 -1.12 -22.92 -1.11
CA ASP A 36 -0.93 -24.09 -1.97
C ASP A 36 -0.45 -25.30 -1.17
N GLU A 37 0.49 -25.09 -0.24
CA GLU A 37 0.97 -26.13 0.68
C GLU A 37 -0.15 -26.64 1.59
N SER A 38 -0.92 -25.73 2.21
CA SER A 38 -2.03 -26.09 3.10
C SER A 38 -3.15 -26.83 2.36
N ARG A 39 -3.46 -26.44 1.11
CA ARG A 39 -4.42 -27.14 0.25
C ARG A 39 -3.91 -28.50 -0.23
N SER A 40 -2.62 -28.64 -0.46
CA SER A 40 -2.00 -29.94 -0.77
C SER A 40 -2.13 -30.86 0.44
N ALA A 41 -1.67 -30.41 1.61
CA ALA A 41 -1.76 -31.18 2.85
C ALA A 41 -3.21 -31.50 3.22
N SER A 42 -4.14 -30.57 3.03
CA SER A 42 -5.57 -30.79 3.26
C SER A 42 -6.10 -31.99 2.46
N ARG A 43 -5.71 -32.14 1.19
CA ARG A 43 -6.11 -33.28 0.35
C ARG A 43 -5.52 -34.60 0.85
N ASP A 44 -4.27 -34.58 1.28
CA ASP A 44 -3.57 -35.76 1.81
C ASP A 44 -4.16 -36.23 3.14
N PHE A 45 -4.63 -35.30 3.97
CA PHE A 45 -5.26 -35.60 5.27
C PHE A 45 -6.80 -35.69 5.22
N GLY A 46 -7.41 -35.28 4.10
CA GLY A 46 -8.86 -35.32 3.88
C GLY A 46 -9.37 -36.68 3.39
N SER A 47 -8.47 -37.61 3.04
CA SER A 47 -8.82 -38.97 2.64
C SER A 47 -7.88 -40.00 3.29
N GLY A 48 -8.37 -41.23 3.55
CA GLY A 48 -7.55 -42.32 4.12
C GLY A 48 -7.73 -42.56 5.62
N LYS A 49 -6.61 -42.79 6.36
CA LYS A 49 -6.57 -43.23 7.78
C LYS A 49 -6.90 -42.15 8.82
N TRP A 50 -7.18 -40.94 8.37
CA TRP A 50 -7.52 -39.80 9.21
C TRP A 50 -9.03 -39.56 9.17
N ASP A 51 -9.60 -39.01 10.22
CA ASP A 51 -11.04 -38.72 10.32
C ASP A 51 -11.51 -37.58 9.38
N GLY A 52 -10.61 -36.99 8.61
CA GLY A 52 -10.85 -35.87 7.72
C GLY A 52 -10.87 -34.50 8.42
N GLY A 53 -10.85 -34.46 9.75
CA GLY A 53 -10.90 -33.22 10.54
C GLY A 53 -9.66 -32.35 10.33
N LEU A 54 -8.48 -32.97 10.23
CA LEU A 54 -7.23 -32.26 9.93
C LEU A 54 -7.24 -31.63 8.52
N GLY A 55 -7.82 -32.32 7.53
CA GLY A 55 -8.00 -31.78 6.18
C GLY A 55 -8.93 -30.56 6.18
N GLY A 56 -10.04 -30.63 6.93
CA GLY A 56 -10.94 -29.49 7.15
C GLY A 56 -10.21 -28.28 7.77
N ALA A 57 -9.50 -28.50 8.88
CA ALA A 57 -8.76 -27.44 9.56
C ALA A 57 -7.68 -26.77 8.68
N LEU A 58 -6.99 -27.55 7.84
CA LEU A 58 -6.00 -27.02 6.89
C LEU A 58 -6.66 -26.21 5.76
N THR A 59 -7.87 -26.59 5.35
CA THR A 59 -8.66 -25.82 4.38
C THR A 59 -9.06 -24.47 4.96
N ASP A 60 -9.63 -24.46 6.17
CA ASP A 60 -10.06 -23.24 6.86
C ASP A 60 -8.88 -22.30 7.13
N LEU A 61 -7.72 -22.86 7.49
CA LEU A 61 -6.48 -22.11 7.66
C LEU A 61 -6.04 -21.45 6.35
N ALA A 62 -6.06 -22.20 5.24
CA ALA A 62 -5.68 -21.69 3.92
C ALA A 62 -6.61 -20.54 3.47
N GLU A 63 -7.91 -20.66 3.72
CA GLU A 63 -8.90 -19.62 3.39
C GLU A 63 -8.71 -18.36 4.23
N THR A 64 -8.54 -18.52 5.55
CA THR A 64 -8.29 -17.41 6.47
C THR A 64 -7.01 -16.67 6.11
N TRP A 65 -5.94 -17.42 5.83
CA TRP A 65 -4.67 -16.85 5.38
C TRP A 65 -4.82 -16.10 4.06
N SER A 66 -5.48 -16.70 3.07
CA SER A 66 -5.75 -16.06 1.78
C SER A 66 -6.53 -14.74 1.94
N SER A 67 -7.49 -14.70 2.86
CA SER A 67 -8.25 -13.49 3.17
C SER A 67 -7.35 -12.39 3.75
N GLN A 68 -6.54 -12.73 4.75
CA GLN A 68 -5.62 -11.79 5.41
C GLN A 68 -4.55 -11.25 4.46
N VAL A 69 -3.95 -12.11 3.64
CA VAL A 69 -2.99 -11.72 2.58
C VAL A 69 -3.64 -10.76 1.59
N SER A 70 -4.88 -11.02 1.19
CA SER A 70 -5.61 -10.16 0.26
C SER A 70 -5.93 -8.79 0.87
N ALA A 71 -6.35 -8.77 2.14
CA ALA A 71 -6.59 -7.54 2.89
C ALA A 71 -5.31 -6.70 3.03
N LEU A 72 -4.20 -7.31 3.45
CA LEU A 72 -2.92 -6.62 3.57
C LEU A 72 -2.43 -6.07 2.23
N ALA A 73 -2.54 -6.84 1.15
CA ALA A 73 -2.18 -6.35 -0.18
C ALA A 73 -3.07 -5.19 -0.65
N PHE A 74 -4.36 -5.21 -0.28
CA PHE A 74 -5.28 -4.11 -0.55
C PHE A 74 -4.89 -2.85 0.22
N ASP A 75 -4.60 -2.97 1.52
CA ASP A 75 -4.19 -1.85 2.37
C ASP A 75 -2.88 -1.22 1.88
N CYS A 76 -1.90 -2.04 1.50
CA CYS A 76 -0.67 -1.56 0.89
C CYS A 76 -0.92 -0.80 -0.43
N THR A 77 -1.86 -1.29 -1.26
CA THR A 77 -2.24 -0.60 -2.51
C THR A 77 -2.97 0.71 -2.21
N ALA A 78 -3.82 0.74 -1.20
CA ALA A 78 -4.52 1.95 -0.77
C ALA A 78 -3.55 3.01 -0.24
N LEU A 79 -2.57 2.60 0.56
CA LEU A 79 -1.49 3.46 1.04
C LEU A 79 -0.67 4.01 -0.12
N ALA A 80 -0.30 3.18 -1.10
CA ALA A 80 0.42 3.61 -2.30
C ALA A 80 -0.33 4.72 -3.06
N ARG A 81 -1.65 4.56 -3.22
CA ARG A 81 -2.52 5.56 -3.86
C ARG A 81 -2.60 6.85 -3.07
N GLN A 82 -2.73 6.78 -1.74
CA GLN A 82 -2.77 7.97 -0.89
C GLN A 82 -1.45 8.74 -0.95
N CYS A 83 -0.32 8.04 -0.81
CA CYS A 83 1.01 8.66 -0.89
C CYS A 83 1.24 9.33 -2.24
N GLY A 84 0.95 8.65 -3.36
CA GLY A 84 1.09 9.22 -4.70
C GLY A 84 0.12 10.38 -4.97
N GLY A 85 -1.13 10.27 -4.50
CA GLY A 85 -2.11 11.35 -4.59
C GLY A 85 -1.69 12.59 -3.82
N SER A 86 -1.22 12.43 -2.58
CA SER A 86 -0.69 13.52 -1.77
C SER A 86 0.55 14.15 -2.40
N GLY A 87 1.50 13.36 -2.89
CA GLY A 87 2.69 13.88 -3.58
C GLY A 87 2.35 14.77 -4.77
N MET A 88 1.40 14.35 -5.62
CA MET A 88 0.94 15.16 -6.76
C MET A 88 0.24 16.47 -6.33
N LEU A 89 -0.55 16.43 -5.25
CA LEU A 89 -1.23 17.62 -4.73
C LEU A 89 -0.24 18.64 -4.18
N TYR A 90 0.80 18.18 -3.48
CA TYR A 90 1.88 19.04 -3.00
C TYR A 90 2.61 19.72 -4.15
N GLN A 91 3.05 18.96 -5.15
CA GLN A 91 3.75 19.52 -6.30
C GLN A 91 2.92 20.60 -7.01
N ARG A 92 1.63 20.35 -7.26
CA ARG A 92 0.75 21.35 -7.88
C ARG A 92 0.61 22.62 -7.06
N THR A 93 0.55 22.47 -5.73
CA THR A 93 0.40 23.61 -4.82
C THR A 93 1.69 24.44 -4.79
N GLU A 94 2.86 23.78 -4.78
CA GLU A 94 4.17 24.44 -4.85
C GLU A 94 4.38 25.15 -6.19
N ASP A 95 4.01 24.53 -7.31
CA ASP A 95 4.10 25.13 -8.65
C ASP A 95 3.21 26.37 -8.74
N ALA A 96 1.97 26.29 -8.25
CA ALA A 96 1.04 27.42 -8.21
C ALA A 96 1.57 28.56 -7.33
N ASN A 97 2.06 28.25 -6.13
CA ASN A 97 2.67 29.24 -5.24
C ASN A 97 3.91 29.90 -5.86
N THR A 98 4.77 29.11 -6.50
CA THR A 98 5.97 29.62 -7.20
C THR A 98 5.57 30.56 -8.33
N GLN A 99 4.52 30.21 -9.09
CA GLN A 99 4.01 31.07 -10.16
C GLN A 99 3.41 32.36 -9.62
N THR A 100 2.60 32.30 -8.56
CA THR A 100 2.05 33.49 -7.88
C THR A 100 3.16 34.39 -7.34
N MET A 101 4.17 33.83 -6.67
CA MET A 101 5.31 34.59 -6.15
C MET A 101 6.10 35.25 -7.27
N ARG A 102 6.34 34.55 -8.39
CA ARG A 102 6.98 35.14 -9.58
C ARG A 102 6.16 36.29 -10.15
N SER A 103 4.83 36.16 -10.21
CA SER A 103 3.95 37.23 -10.67
C SER A 103 4.03 38.47 -9.76
N LEU A 104 3.95 38.28 -8.44
CA LEU A 104 4.08 39.38 -7.46
C LEU A 104 5.46 40.03 -7.47
N SER A 105 6.53 39.25 -7.71
CA SER A 105 7.91 39.74 -7.82
C SER A 105 8.15 40.53 -9.11
N SER A 106 7.30 40.34 -10.12
CA SER A 106 7.39 41.01 -11.42
C SER A 106 6.51 42.25 -11.50
N GLU A 107 5.68 42.51 -10.47
CA GLU A 107 4.93 43.74 -10.37
C GLU A 107 5.89 44.90 -10.02
N PRO A 108 5.82 46.03 -10.75
CA PRO A 108 6.60 47.22 -10.41
C PRO A 108 6.31 47.64 -8.98
N SER A 109 7.36 47.83 -8.18
CA SER A 109 7.26 48.42 -6.85
C SER A 109 6.44 49.72 -6.95
N PRO A 110 5.39 49.91 -6.14
CA PRO A 110 4.70 51.20 -6.06
C PRO A 110 5.60 52.32 -5.53
N PHE A 111 6.83 51.99 -5.12
CA PHE A 111 7.85 52.93 -4.63
C PHE A 111 9.08 53.06 -5.55
N GLY A 112 9.09 52.40 -6.72
CA GLY A 112 10.24 52.35 -7.63
C GLY A 112 11.19 51.20 -7.33
#